data_AF-B4DWB8-F1
#
_entry.id   AF-B4DWB8-F1
#
_cell.length_a   1.000
_cell.length_b   1.000
_cell.length_c   1.000
_cell.angle_alpha   90.00
_cell.angle_beta   90.00
_cell.angle_gamma   90.00
#
_symmetry.space_group_name_H-M   'P 1'
#
loop_
_entity.id
_entity.type
_entity.pdbx_description
1 polymer ?
#
loop_
_entity_poly.entity_id
_entity_poly.type
_entity_poly.pdbx_seq_one_letter_code
_entity_poly.pdbx_strand_id
1 'polypeptide(L)'
;MGGRVFLVFLAFCVWLTLPGAETQDSRGCARWCPQDSSCVNATACRCNPGFSSFSEIITTPMETCDDINECATLSKVSCGKFSDCWNTEGSYDCVCSPGYEPVSGAKTFKNESENTCQDVDECQQNPRLCKSYGTCVNTLGSYTCQCLPGFKLKPEDPKLCTDVDECSSGQHQCDSSTVCFNTVGSYSCRCRPGWKPRHGIPNNQKDTVCEDMTFSTWTPPPGVHSQTLSRFFDKVQDLGRDYKPGLANNTIQSILQALDELLEAPGDLETLPRLQQHCVASHLLDGLEDVLRGLSKNLSNGLLNFSYPAGTELSLEVQKQVDRSVTLRQNQAVMQLDWNQAQKSGDPGGGSRADCHHLHGAERLSAVPPPGGPHFSPV
;
A
#
# COMPACT_ATOMS: atom_id res chain seq x y z
N MET A 1 92.27 -40.17 -35.06
CA MET A 1 92.48 -39.19 -36.15
C MET A 1 91.89 -37.87 -35.67
N GLY A 2 92.57 -36.76 -35.40
CA GLY A 2 93.95 -36.34 -35.70
C GLY A 2 93.90 -34.84 -36.00
N GLY A 3 94.67 -34.03 -35.25
CA GLY A 3 95.02 -32.64 -35.58
C GLY A 3 94.10 -31.58 -34.95
N ARG A 4 94.51 -30.79 -33.95
CA ARG A 4 95.63 -29.83 -33.76
C ARG A 4 95.11 -28.39 -33.82
N VAL A 5 95.18 -27.75 -32.66
CA VAL A 5 95.13 -26.30 -32.43
C VAL A 5 96.25 -25.63 -33.22
N PHE A 6 95.95 -24.54 -33.92
CA PHE A 6 96.93 -23.50 -34.25
C PHE A 6 96.26 -22.12 -34.27
N LEU A 7 96.70 -21.28 -33.33
CA LEU A 7 96.52 -19.84 -33.35
C LEU A 7 97.21 -19.27 -34.59
N VAL A 8 96.53 -18.36 -35.29
CA VAL A 8 97.17 -17.39 -36.18
C VAL A 8 96.75 -16.00 -35.72
N PHE A 9 97.65 -15.33 -35.00
CA PHE A 9 97.66 -13.87 -34.90
C PHE A 9 98.27 -13.32 -36.19
N LEU A 10 97.49 -12.58 -36.97
CA LEU A 10 98.02 -11.67 -37.98
C LEU A 10 97.31 -10.33 -37.83
N ALA A 11 98.01 -9.38 -37.22
CA ALA A 11 97.67 -7.98 -37.24
C ALA A 11 97.89 -7.43 -38.66
N PHE A 12 96.80 -7.00 -39.30
CA PHE A 12 96.84 -6.05 -40.40
C PHE A 12 96.12 -4.78 -39.94
N CYS A 13 96.91 -3.80 -39.50
CA CYS A 13 96.50 -2.40 -39.62
C CYS A 13 96.47 -2.07 -41.11
N VAL A 14 95.37 -1.54 -41.64
CA VAL A 14 95.32 -0.39 -42.56
C VAL A 14 93.85 -0.02 -42.83
N TRP A 15 93.47 1.14 -42.27
CA TRP A 15 92.44 2.08 -42.73
C TRP A 15 91.04 1.54 -43.01
N LEU A 16 90.27 1.35 -41.94
CA LEU A 16 88.89 1.83 -41.93
C LEU A 16 88.82 2.91 -40.87
N THR A 17 88.51 4.13 -41.31
CA THR A 17 87.77 5.08 -40.48
C THR A 17 86.56 4.34 -39.93
N LEU A 18 86.67 3.73 -38.74
CA LEU A 18 85.49 3.38 -37.98
C LEU A 18 84.92 4.73 -37.56
N PRO A 19 83.76 5.11 -38.10
CA PRO A 19 83.25 6.45 -37.94
C PRO A 19 83.13 6.66 -36.44
N GLY A 20 83.67 7.77 -35.94
CA GLY A 20 82.92 8.43 -34.88
C GLY A 20 81.51 8.50 -35.44
N ALA A 21 80.60 7.70 -34.87
CA ALA A 21 79.21 7.65 -35.30
C ALA A 21 78.83 9.09 -35.55
N GLU A 22 78.41 9.45 -36.76
CA GLU A 22 77.97 10.81 -37.05
C GLU A 22 76.80 11.05 -36.12
N THR A 23 77.08 11.56 -34.92
CA THR A 23 76.12 11.81 -33.86
C THR A 23 75.16 12.92 -34.27
N GLN A 24 75.42 13.53 -35.44
CA GLN A 24 74.86 14.77 -35.94
C GLN A 24 74.42 14.60 -37.39
N ASP A 25 73.28 15.17 -37.76
CA ASP A 25 72.85 15.29 -39.16
C ASP A 25 73.63 16.40 -39.89
N SER A 26 73.38 16.56 -41.19
CA SER A 26 74.01 17.60 -42.03
C SER A 26 73.72 19.04 -41.60
N ARG A 27 72.83 19.27 -40.62
CA ARG A 27 72.48 20.55 -40.03
C ARG A 27 73.07 20.71 -38.62
N GLY A 28 73.92 19.78 -38.18
CA GLY A 28 74.59 19.81 -36.88
C GLY A 28 73.70 19.36 -35.73
N CYS A 29 72.71 18.51 -36.00
CA CYS A 29 71.69 18.11 -35.02
C CYS A 29 71.80 16.66 -34.57
N ALA A 30 71.66 16.40 -33.26
CA ALA A 30 71.70 15.05 -32.69
C ALA A 30 70.73 14.10 -33.41
N ARG A 31 71.24 13.01 -34.02
CA ARG A 31 70.40 12.02 -34.76
C ARG A 31 69.69 11.02 -33.85
N TRP A 32 70.02 11.04 -32.56
CA TRP A 32 69.58 10.06 -31.57
C TRP A 32 68.53 10.61 -30.61
N CYS A 33 67.97 11.79 -30.87
CA CYS A 33 66.93 12.37 -30.02
C CYS A 33 65.75 11.41 -29.84
N PRO A 34 65.25 11.21 -28.60
CA PRO A 34 64.13 10.31 -28.33
C PRO A 34 62.84 10.82 -29.00
N GLN A 35 61.83 9.96 -29.07
CA GLN A 35 60.51 10.35 -29.54
C GLN A 35 59.97 11.54 -28.72
N ASP A 36 59.15 12.38 -29.34
CA ASP A 36 58.54 13.56 -28.71
C ASP A 36 59.56 14.55 -28.13
N SER A 37 60.71 14.64 -28.80
CA SER A 37 61.77 15.61 -28.50
C SER A 37 62.26 16.33 -29.76
N SER A 38 62.81 17.52 -29.55
CA SER A 38 63.43 18.35 -30.56
C SER A 38 64.93 18.44 -30.34
N CYS A 39 65.70 18.41 -31.42
CA CYS A 39 67.13 18.65 -31.37
C CYS A 39 67.42 20.10 -30.94
N VAL A 40 68.30 20.26 -29.95
CA VAL A 40 68.84 21.56 -29.54
C VAL A 40 70.15 21.83 -30.27
N ASN A 41 71.05 20.85 -30.27
CA ASN A 41 72.30 20.88 -31.01
C ASN A 41 72.82 19.46 -31.27
N ALA A 42 74.03 19.42 -31.79
CA ALA A 42 74.89 18.29 -32.02
C ALA A 42 74.88 17.15 -30.97
N THR A 43 74.74 17.50 -29.69
CA THR A 43 74.89 16.58 -28.55
C THR A 43 73.74 16.68 -27.57
N ALA A 44 72.66 17.38 -27.91
CA ALA A 44 71.60 17.70 -26.98
C ALA A 44 70.23 17.72 -27.64
N CYS A 45 69.26 17.15 -26.94
CA CYS A 45 67.85 17.13 -27.28
C CYS A 45 67.04 17.74 -26.13
N ARG A 46 65.79 18.13 -26.40
CA ARG A 46 64.85 18.64 -25.40
C ARG A 46 63.47 18.09 -25.71
N CYS A 47 62.73 17.63 -24.70
CA CYS A 47 61.36 17.19 -24.90
C CYS A 47 60.49 18.30 -25.50
N ASN A 48 59.55 17.91 -26.36
CA ASN A 48 58.55 18.82 -26.88
C ASN A 48 57.65 19.31 -25.73
N PRO A 49 56.99 20.47 -25.87
CA PRO A 49 55.99 20.92 -24.90
C PRO A 49 54.94 19.83 -24.62
N GLY A 50 54.58 19.63 -23.36
CA GLY A 50 53.67 18.55 -22.92
C GLY A 50 54.39 17.25 -22.53
N PHE A 51 55.71 17.16 -22.75
CA PHE A 51 56.51 16.00 -22.35
C PHE A 51 57.64 16.41 -21.41
N SER A 52 58.02 15.50 -20.52
CA SER A 52 59.10 15.69 -19.56
C SER A 52 60.03 14.48 -19.51
N SER A 53 61.28 14.75 -19.19
CA SER A 53 62.31 13.76 -18.92
C SER A 53 62.98 14.10 -17.59
N PHE A 54 63.86 13.20 -17.11
CA PHE A 54 64.62 13.46 -15.89
C PHE A 54 65.50 14.73 -16.02
N SER A 55 66.07 14.96 -17.21
CA SER A 55 66.89 16.14 -17.51
C SER A 55 66.14 17.11 -18.43
N GLU A 56 66.20 18.42 -18.19
CA GLU A 56 65.62 19.43 -19.11
C GLU A 56 66.29 19.43 -20.50
N ILE A 57 67.58 19.15 -20.52
CA ILE A 57 68.37 18.92 -21.74
C ILE A 57 68.88 17.49 -21.70
N ILE A 58 68.43 16.69 -22.65
CA ILE A 58 68.81 15.29 -22.80
C ILE A 58 70.13 15.24 -23.55
N THR A 59 71.18 14.75 -22.90
CA THR A 59 72.52 14.60 -23.48
C THR A 59 72.90 13.13 -23.73
N THR A 60 72.00 12.20 -23.39
CA THR A 60 72.22 10.75 -23.55
C THR A 60 71.07 10.07 -24.30
N PRO A 61 71.33 9.03 -25.11
CA PRO A 61 70.28 8.37 -25.90
C PRO A 61 69.34 7.45 -25.10
N MET A 62 69.55 7.30 -23.79
CA MET A 62 68.80 6.35 -22.95
C MET A 62 67.63 7.00 -22.20
N GLU A 63 67.54 8.33 -22.20
CA GLU A 63 66.39 9.04 -21.63
C GLU A 63 65.22 9.06 -22.62
N THR A 64 64.01 8.93 -22.09
CA THR A 64 62.75 9.08 -22.83
C THR A 64 62.07 10.38 -22.43
N CYS A 65 61.25 10.90 -23.35
CA CYS A 65 60.31 11.96 -23.06
C CYS A 65 58.97 11.31 -22.76
N ASP A 66 58.55 11.40 -21.50
CA ASP A 66 57.29 10.86 -21.04
C ASP A 66 56.25 11.97 -20.99
N ASP A 67 55.02 11.64 -21.36
CA ASP A 67 53.89 12.55 -21.32
C ASP A 67 53.69 13.16 -19.91
N ILE A 68 53.51 14.47 -19.86
CA ILE A 68 53.22 15.17 -18.62
C ILE A 68 51.73 15.02 -18.35
N ASN A 69 51.37 14.32 -17.28
CA ASN A 69 49.98 14.31 -16.84
C ASN A 69 49.63 15.64 -16.15
N GLU A 70 49.06 16.60 -16.90
CA GLU A 70 48.73 17.92 -16.34
C GLU A 70 47.60 17.86 -15.31
N CYS A 71 46.81 16.78 -15.29
CA CYS A 71 45.77 16.55 -14.30
C CYS A 71 46.30 16.00 -12.96
N ALA A 72 47.51 15.42 -12.93
CA ALA A 72 48.06 14.68 -11.78
C ALA A 72 48.84 15.53 -10.77
N THR A 73 48.37 16.73 -10.45
CA THR A 73 48.72 17.48 -9.21
C THR A 73 49.93 18.42 -9.21
N LEU A 74 50.57 18.73 -10.35
CA LEU A 74 51.68 19.72 -10.40
C LEU A 74 51.37 20.99 -11.21
N SER A 75 50.51 20.90 -12.21
CA SER A 75 49.93 22.05 -12.89
C SER A 75 48.51 22.17 -12.38
N LYS A 76 48.18 23.21 -11.62
CA LYS A 76 46.81 23.41 -11.12
C LYS A 76 45.90 23.82 -12.29
N VAL A 77 45.69 22.90 -13.23
CA VAL A 77 44.75 23.05 -14.34
C VAL A 77 43.37 23.24 -13.71
N SER A 78 42.87 24.47 -13.77
CA SER A 78 41.50 24.78 -13.40
C SER A 78 40.66 24.68 -14.66
N CYS A 79 39.92 23.58 -14.80
CA CYS A 79 38.89 23.45 -15.81
C CYS A 79 37.61 24.24 -15.43
N GLY A 80 37.49 24.72 -14.19
CA GLY A 80 36.29 25.40 -13.71
C GLY A 80 35.25 24.42 -13.13
N LYS A 81 34.02 24.90 -12.92
CA LYS A 81 32.96 24.11 -12.30
C LYS A 81 32.37 23.10 -13.28
N PHE A 82 31.93 21.95 -12.75
CA PHE A 82 31.20 20.93 -13.50
C PHE A 82 31.97 20.37 -14.71
N SER A 83 33.29 20.31 -14.58
CA SER A 83 34.20 19.87 -15.63
C SER A 83 35.34 19.05 -15.04
N ASP A 84 35.78 18.06 -15.80
CA ASP A 84 36.87 17.17 -15.45
C ASP A 84 38.07 17.40 -16.38
N CYS A 85 39.27 17.24 -15.83
CA CYS A 85 40.53 17.26 -16.59
C CYS A 85 40.82 15.86 -17.13
N TRP A 86 41.12 15.77 -18.42
CA TRP A 86 41.49 14.54 -19.11
C TRP A 86 42.88 14.69 -19.71
N ASN A 87 43.80 13.83 -19.28
CA ASN A 87 45.16 13.81 -19.82
C ASN A 87 45.17 13.22 -21.23
N THR A 88 45.87 13.86 -22.15
CA THR A 88 46.04 13.44 -23.54
C THR A 88 47.52 13.42 -23.90
N GLU A 89 47.92 12.72 -24.94
CA GLU A 89 49.33 12.67 -25.30
C GLU A 89 49.85 14.06 -25.73
N GLY A 90 50.79 14.60 -24.97
CA GLY A 90 51.39 15.93 -25.15
C GLY A 90 50.50 17.11 -24.76
N SER A 91 49.34 16.88 -24.12
CA SER A 91 48.41 17.95 -23.72
C SER A 91 47.36 17.46 -22.71
N TYR A 92 46.41 18.31 -22.37
CA TYR A 92 45.20 17.92 -21.63
C TYR A 92 43.97 18.59 -22.24
N ASP A 93 42.81 17.97 -22.05
CA ASP A 93 41.51 18.56 -22.38
C ASP A 93 40.64 18.64 -21.14
N CYS A 94 39.96 19.76 -20.97
CA CYS A 94 38.84 19.87 -20.04
C CYS A 94 37.56 19.47 -20.78
N VAL A 95 36.73 18.65 -20.13
CA VAL A 95 35.42 18.25 -20.62
C VAL A 95 34.37 18.49 -19.55
N CYS A 96 33.12 18.67 -19.95
CA CYS A 96 32.04 18.72 -18.98
C CYS A 96 31.91 17.38 -18.24
N SER A 97 31.69 17.45 -16.94
CA SER A 97 31.47 16.26 -16.11
C SER A 97 30.19 15.53 -16.55
N PRO A 98 30.04 14.23 -16.23
CA PRO A 98 28.79 13.51 -16.49
C PRO A 98 27.57 14.26 -15.94
N GLY A 99 26.52 14.37 -16.76
CA GLY A 99 25.31 15.16 -16.43
C GLY A 99 25.38 16.64 -16.83
N TYR A 100 26.47 17.08 -17.47
CA TYR A 100 26.64 18.44 -17.97
C TYR A 100 26.95 18.46 -19.47
N GLU A 101 26.52 19.52 -20.15
CA GLU A 101 26.77 19.72 -21.58
C GLU A 101 27.31 21.13 -21.88
N PRO A 102 28.16 21.28 -22.91
CA PRO A 102 28.70 22.57 -23.29
C PRO A 102 27.67 23.40 -24.06
N VAL A 103 27.36 24.60 -23.58
CA VAL A 103 26.45 25.53 -24.28
C VAL A 103 27.04 26.02 -25.60
N SER A 104 28.37 26.14 -25.68
CA SER A 104 29.09 26.58 -26.87
C SER A 104 29.21 25.53 -27.98
N GLY A 105 28.75 24.29 -27.73
CA GLY A 105 28.87 23.15 -28.64
C GLY A 105 30.29 22.55 -28.74
N ALA A 106 31.31 23.23 -28.23
CA ALA A 106 32.67 22.72 -28.13
C ALA A 106 32.75 21.66 -27.02
N LYS A 107 33.11 20.42 -27.39
CA LYS A 107 33.15 19.28 -26.45
C LYS A 107 34.33 19.32 -25.48
N THR A 108 35.43 19.95 -25.90
CA THR A 108 36.65 20.11 -25.12
C THR A 108 37.05 21.58 -25.07
N PHE A 109 37.72 21.98 -24.00
CA PHE A 109 38.27 23.32 -23.80
C PHE A 109 39.55 23.25 -22.97
N LYS A 110 40.35 24.33 -22.91
CA LYS A 110 41.66 24.27 -22.26
C LYS A 110 41.73 24.88 -20.86
N ASN A 111 40.76 25.70 -20.46
CA ASN A 111 40.82 26.40 -19.16
C ASN A 111 39.44 26.86 -18.68
N GLU A 112 39.37 27.29 -17.42
CA GLU A 112 38.14 27.80 -16.79
C GLU A 112 37.46 28.97 -17.52
N SER A 113 38.20 29.83 -18.23
CA SER A 113 37.60 30.96 -18.95
C SER A 113 36.82 30.53 -20.20
N GLU A 114 37.10 29.34 -20.72
CA GLU A 114 36.39 28.70 -21.84
C GLU A 114 35.30 27.74 -21.36
N ASN A 115 35.15 27.54 -20.04
CA ASN A 115 34.17 26.62 -19.48
C ASN A 115 32.74 27.15 -19.73
N THR A 116 31.97 26.36 -20.45
CA THR A 116 30.56 26.63 -20.77
C THR A 116 29.65 25.47 -20.38
N CYS A 117 30.09 24.65 -19.41
CA CYS A 117 29.35 23.49 -18.95
C CYS A 117 28.10 23.92 -18.16
N GLN A 118 26.95 23.48 -18.64
CA GLN A 118 25.66 23.66 -17.99
C GLN A 118 25.05 22.32 -17.65
N ASP A 119 24.30 22.30 -16.56
CA ASP A 119 23.51 21.16 -16.14
C ASP A 119 22.54 20.71 -17.23
N VAL A 120 22.51 19.41 -17.51
CA VAL A 120 21.55 18.82 -18.42
C VAL A 120 20.25 18.58 -17.67
N ASP A 121 19.18 19.30 -18.02
CA ASP A 121 17.86 19.01 -17.46
C ASP A 121 17.26 17.77 -18.15
N GLU A 122 17.54 16.59 -17.59
CA GLU A 122 17.03 15.35 -18.19
C GLU A 122 15.50 15.24 -18.10
N CYS A 123 14.89 15.91 -17.12
CA CYS A 123 13.44 15.95 -16.96
C CYS A 123 12.77 16.77 -18.06
N GLN A 124 13.40 17.86 -18.52
CA GLN A 124 12.94 18.62 -19.67
C GLN A 124 13.15 17.84 -20.98
N GLN A 125 14.28 17.15 -21.13
CA GLN A 125 14.56 16.33 -22.31
C GLN A 125 13.63 15.12 -22.43
N ASN A 126 13.32 14.48 -21.30
CA ASN A 126 12.42 13.33 -21.24
C ASN A 126 11.55 13.36 -19.96
N PRO A 127 10.32 13.88 -20.04
CA PRO A 127 9.39 13.91 -18.91
C PRO A 127 8.97 12.51 -18.38
N ARG A 128 9.25 11.43 -19.14
CA ARG A 128 8.86 10.05 -18.81
C ARG A 128 10.00 9.20 -18.23
N LEU A 129 11.07 9.82 -17.72
CA LEU A 129 12.18 9.10 -17.07
C LEU A 129 11.73 8.31 -15.83
N CYS A 130 10.77 8.85 -15.09
CA CYS A 130 10.19 8.19 -13.93
C CYS A 130 8.97 7.34 -14.34
N LYS A 131 9.01 6.05 -14.01
CA LYS A 131 7.98 5.09 -14.38
C LYS A 131 6.88 5.03 -13.32
N SER A 132 5.65 4.81 -13.77
CA SER A 132 4.46 4.46 -12.97
C SER A 132 4.23 5.34 -11.74
N TYR A 133 3.48 6.43 -11.86
CA TYR A 133 3.16 7.33 -10.72
C TYR A 133 4.37 8.04 -10.10
N GLY A 134 5.40 8.32 -10.90
CA GLY A 134 6.57 9.12 -10.50
C GLY A 134 6.67 10.42 -11.30
N THR A 135 7.21 11.45 -10.65
CA THR A 135 7.53 12.76 -11.22
C THR A 135 9.04 12.94 -11.24
N CYS A 136 9.58 13.38 -12.39
CA CYS A 136 11.00 13.68 -12.54
C CYS A 136 11.32 15.03 -11.88
N VAL A 137 12.41 15.06 -11.10
CA VAL A 137 12.95 16.27 -10.47
C VAL A 137 14.41 16.40 -10.86
N ASN A 138 14.73 17.46 -11.60
CA ASN A 138 16.09 17.73 -12.03
C ASN A 138 16.98 18.11 -10.84
N THR A 139 18.24 17.67 -10.86
CA THR A 139 19.26 17.96 -9.85
C THR A 139 20.57 18.30 -10.53
N LEU A 140 21.52 18.93 -9.84
CA LEU A 140 22.80 19.23 -10.48
C LEU A 140 23.57 17.94 -10.82
N GLY A 141 23.82 17.72 -12.11
CA GLY A 141 24.54 16.60 -12.70
C GLY A 141 23.74 15.30 -12.82
N SER A 142 22.43 15.31 -12.53
CA SER A 142 21.57 14.12 -12.58
C SER A 142 20.08 14.48 -12.37
N TYR A 143 19.22 13.49 -12.22
CA TYR A 143 17.84 13.66 -11.78
C TYR A 143 17.45 12.66 -10.71
N THR A 144 16.35 12.95 -10.02
CA THR A 144 15.71 12.05 -9.07
C THR A 144 14.25 11.84 -9.41
N CYS A 145 13.70 10.69 -9.03
CA CYS A 145 12.28 10.40 -9.19
C CYS A 145 11.56 10.54 -7.84
N GLN A 146 10.51 11.38 -7.82
CA GLN A 146 9.65 11.53 -6.66
C GLN A 146 8.32 10.81 -6.94
N CYS A 147 7.92 9.91 -6.05
CA CYS A 147 6.65 9.21 -6.18
C CYS A 147 5.47 10.08 -5.76
N LEU A 148 4.33 9.92 -6.45
CA LEU A 148 3.07 10.51 -6.02
C LEU A 148 2.64 9.97 -4.64
N PRO A 149 1.79 10.68 -3.89
CA PRO A 149 1.27 10.20 -2.60
C PRO A 149 0.65 8.80 -2.72
N GLY A 150 0.94 7.92 -1.76
CA GLY A 150 0.51 6.51 -1.79
C GLY A 150 1.46 5.57 -2.54
N PHE A 151 2.57 6.08 -3.09
CA PHE A 151 3.56 5.28 -3.80
C PHE A 151 4.96 5.46 -3.20
N LYS A 152 5.82 4.45 -3.38
CA LYS A 152 7.23 4.47 -2.95
C LYS A 152 8.17 3.96 -4.04
N LEU A 153 9.41 4.43 -4.01
CA LEU A 153 10.46 3.95 -4.89
C LEU A 153 10.74 2.48 -4.63
N LYS A 154 10.89 1.72 -5.71
CA LYS A 154 11.30 0.32 -5.66
C LYS A 154 12.81 0.25 -5.36
N PRO A 155 13.25 -0.48 -4.31
CA PRO A 155 14.67 -0.53 -3.94
C PRO A 155 15.60 -0.98 -5.08
N GLU A 156 15.14 -1.91 -5.92
CA GLU A 156 15.90 -2.41 -7.07
C GLU A 156 15.84 -1.55 -8.34
N ASP A 157 14.88 -0.63 -8.46
CA ASP A 157 14.77 0.32 -9.58
C ASP A 157 14.30 1.68 -9.04
N PRO A 158 15.23 2.60 -8.68
CA PRO A 158 14.90 3.90 -8.10
C PRO A 158 14.23 4.86 -9.09
N LYS A 159 13.86 4.38 -10.28
CA LYS A 159 13.02 5.12 -11.25
C LYS A 159 11.58 4.63 -11.28
N LEU A 160 11.27 3.54 -10.57
CA LEU A 160 9.96 2.92 -10.57
C LEU A 160 9.25 3.16 -9.23
N CYS A 161 8.10 3.81 -9.30
CA CYS A 161 7.21 3.97 -8.16
C CYS A 161 6.21 2.81 -8.10
N THR A 162 6.06 2.24 -6.92
CA THR A 162 5.19 1.10 -6.62
C THR A 162 4.20 1.47 -5.53
N ASP A 163 3.00 0.91 -5.63
CA ASP A 163 1.93 1.12 -4.67
C ASP A 163 2.38 0.73 -3.26
N VAL A 164 2.04 1.57 -2.27
CA VAL A 164 2.25 1.25 -0.87
C VAL A 164 1.01 0.54 -0.37
N ASP A 165 1.14 -0.75 -0.07
CA ASP A 165 0.06 -1.47 0.59
C ASP A 165 -0.01 -1.07 2.07
N GLU A 166 -0.85 -0.10 2.40
CA GLU A 166 -1.01 0.38 3.78
C GLU A 166 -1.67 -0.66 4.69
N CYS A 167 -2.42 -1.62 4.12
CA CYS A 167 -3.03 -2.72 4.85
C CYS A 167 -1.99 -3.74 5.31
N SER A 168 -1.12 -4.19 4.40
CA SER A 168 -0.07 -5.16 4.71
C SER A 168 1.05 -4.56 5.57
N SER A 169 1.32 -3.26 5.43
CA SER A 169 2.34 -2.56 6.21
C SER A 169 1.85 -2.03 7.57
N GLY A 170 0.54 -2.13 7.86
CA GLY A 170 -0.05 -1.62 9.09
C GLY A 170 -0.04 -0.10 9.22
N GLN A 171 0.14 0.62 8.11
CA GLN A 171 0.14 2.10 8.07
C GLN A 171 -1.28 2.69 7.93
N HIS A 172 -2.29 1.84 7.76
CA HIS A 172 -3.68 2.27 7.68
C HIS A 172 -4.21 2.81 9.02
N GLN A 173 -5.17 3.74 8.94
CA GLN A 173 -5.86 4.31 10.11
C GLN A 173 -7.30 3.81 10.25
N CYS A 174 -7.63 2.67 9.63
CA CYS A 174 -8.94 2.05 9.74
C CYS A 174 -9.34 1.81 11.20
N ASP A 175 -10.59 2.11 11.54
CA ASP A 175 -11.15 1.87 12.87
C ASP A 175 -11.16 0.37 13.22
N SER A 176 -11.09 0.05 14.51
CA SER A 176 -11.11 -1.32 15.02
C SER A 176 -12.32 -2.15 14.54
N SER A 177 -13.47 -1.52 14.27
CA SER A 177 -14.69 -2.14 13.75
C SER A 177 -14.67 -2.43 12.24
N THR A 178 -13.55 -2.17 11.56
CA THR A 178 -13.41 -2.31 10.10
C THR A 178 -12.31 -3.27 9.69
N VAL A 179 -12.28 -3.60 8.40
CA VAL A 179 -11.24 -4.32 7.68
C VAL A 179 -10.66 -3.39 6.61
N CYS A 180 -9.33 -3.36 6.52
CA CYS A 180 -8.59 -2.58 5.52
C CYS A 180 -8.58 -3.28 4.15
N PHE A 181 -8.76 -2.51 3.08
CA PHE A 181 -8.62 -2.96 1.70
C PHE A 181 -7.70 -2.02 0.93
N ASN A 182 -6.59 -2.56 0.43
CA ASN A 182 -5.62 -1.81 -0.36
C ASN A 182 -6.18 -1.46 -1.74
N THR A 183 -5.86 -0.28 -2.23
CA THR A 183 -6.25 0.25 -3.54
C THR A 183 -5.05 0.95 -4.17
N VAL A 184 -5.04 1.14 -5.49
CA VAL A 184 -3.88 1.80 -6.13
C VAL A 184 -3.79 3.26 -5.68
N GLY A 185 -2.71 3.60 -4.96
CA GLY A 185 -2.40 4.91 -4.39
C GLY A 185 -3.12 5.22 -3.06
N SER A 186 -3.80 4.24 -2.44
CA SER A 186 -4.51 4.45 -1.18
C SER A 186 -5.05 3.16 -0.56
N TYR A 187 -5.79 3.29 0.54
CA TYR A 187 -6.61 2.22 1.09
C TYR A 187 -8.03 2.70 1.38
N SER A 188 -8.93 1.74 1.59
CA SER A 188 -10.31 1.95 2.06
C SER A 188 -10.61 1.07 3.26
N CYS A 189 -11.49 1.53 4.14
CA CYS A 189 -11.92 0.76 5.30
C CYS A 189 -13.39 0.35 5.13
N ARG A 190 -13.71 -0.90 5.43
CA ARG A 190 -15.08 -1.41 5.33
C ARG A 190 -15.48 -2.12 6.60
N CYS A 191 -16.75 -2.05 6.98
CA CYS A 191 -17.24 -2.69 8.19
C CYS A 191 -16.90 -4.18 8.22
N ARG A 192 -16.52 -4.66 9.41
CA ARG A 192 -16.39 -6.09 9.65
C ARG A 192 -17.70 -6.81 9.35
N PRO A 193 -17.63 -8.09 8.97
CA PRO A 193 -18.79 -8.99 9.03
C PRO A 193 -19.58 -8.82 10.33
N GLY A 194 -20.90 -8.57 10.25
CA GLY A 194 -21.75 -8.34 11.44
C GLY A 194 -21.95 -6.87 11.83
N TRP A 195 -21.29 -5.94 11.14
CA TRP A 195 -21.31 -4.53 11.50
C TRP A 195 -21.89 -3.68 10.38
N LYS A 196 -22.52 -2.56 10.74
CA LYS A 196 -23.04 -1.56 9.81
C LYS A 196 -22.35 -0.21 10.04
N PRO A 197 -22.19 0.64 9.02
CA PRO A 197 -21.67 1.99 9.22
C PRO A 197 -22.59 2.78 10.14
N ARG A 198 -22.02 3.64 10.97
CA ARG A 198 -22.81 4.60 11.73
C ARG A 198 -23.55 5.55 10.78
N HIS A 199 -24.66 6.10 11.26
CA HIS A 199 -25.51 6.98 10.48
C HIS A 199 -24.70 8.16 9.88
N GLY A 200 -24.85 8.38 8.58
CA GLY A 200 -24.16 9.45 7.86
C GLY A 200 -22.72 9.13 7.44
N ILE A 201 -22.16 7.98 7.82
CA ILE A 201 -20.80 7.56 7.44
C ILE A 201 -20.87 6.52 6.30
N PRO A 202 -20.19 6.75 5.17
CA PRO A 202 -20.14 5.76 4.10
C PRO A 202 -19.36 4.49 4.48
N ASN A 203 -19.81 3.32 4.00
CA ASN A 203 -19.02 2.09 4.02
C ASN A 203 -18.06 2.12 2.82
N ASN A 204 -16.73 2.08 3.03
CA ASN A 204 -15.66 2.25 2.00
C ASN A 204 -14.99 3.62 1.98
N GLN A 205 -14.84 4.28 3.13
CA GLN A 205 -13.98 5.46 3.30
C GLN A 205 -12.93 5.20 4.38
N LYS A 206 -11.90 6.05 4.48
CA LYS A 206 -10.82 5.87 5.46
C LYS A 206 -11.30 6.11 6.91
N ASP A 207 -12.33 6.93 7.06
CA ASP A 207 -13.01 7.29 8.30
C ASP A 207 -14.28 6.46 8.55
N THR A 208 -14.47 5.35 7.82
CA THR A 208 -15.58 4.43 8.10
C THR A 208 -15.47 3.93 9.54
N VAL A 209 -16.51 4.21 10.34
CA VAL A 209 -16.69 3.70 11.70
C VAL A 209 -18.00 2.93 11.73
N CYS A 210 -17.97 1.74 12.31
CA CYS A 210 -19.10 0.83 12.33
C CYS A 210 -19.63 0.60 13.74
N GLU A 211 -20.87 0.17 13.80
CA GLU A 211 -21.54 -0.31 15.00
C GLU A 211 -22.02 -1.74 14.77
N ASP A 212 -22.04 -2.52 15.85
CA ASP A 212 -22.52 -3.89 15.83
C ASP A 212 -23.98 -3.91 15.41
N MET A 213 -24.35 -4.86 14.54
CA MET A 213 -25.74 -5.19 14.29
C MET A 213 -26.31 -5.97 15.49
N THR A 214 -26.35 -5.33 16.66
CA THR A 214 -27.11 -5.86 17.79
C THR A 214 -28.60 -5.80 17.44
N PHE A 215 -29.28 -6.94 17.43
CA PHE A 215 -30.75 -7.00 17.33
C PHE A 215 -31.39 -6.61 18.67
N SER A 216 -31.00 -5.46 19.22
CA SER A 216 -31.45 -4.94 20.53
C SER A 216 -32.97 -4.71 20.61
N THR A 217 -33.67 -4.73 19.48
CA THR A 217 -35.14 -4.64 19.39
C THR A 217 -35.84 -6.01 19.36
N TRP A 218 -35.11 -7.11 19.13
CA TRP A 218 -35.67 -8.46 19.12
C TRP A 218 -35.28 -9.20 20.40
N THR A 219 -35.98 -8.83 21.48
CA THR A 219 -35.88 -9.41 22.82
C THR A 219 -37.26 -9.92 23.27
N PRO A 220 -37.36 -10.77 24.31
CA PRO A 220 -38.65 -11.18 24.86
C PRO A 220 -39.54 -9.98 25.22
N PRO A 221 -40.88 -10.06 25.05
CA PRO A 221 -41.79 -9.00 25.46
C PRO A 221 -41.65 -8.70 26.97
N PRO A 222 -41.63 -7.43 27.39
CA PRO A 222 -41.60 -7.07 28.81
C PRO A 222 -42.77 -7.69 29.58
N GLY A 223 -42.49 -8.24 30.77
CA GLY A 223 -43.51 -8.88 31.62
C GLY A 223 -43.91 -10.31 31.22
N VAL A 224 -43.24 -10.89 30.21
CA VAL A 224 -43.39 -12.31 29.86
C VAL A 224 -42.17 -13.09 30.32
N HIS A 225 -42.38 -14.06 31.20
CA HIS A 225 -41.33 -14.94 31.70
C HIS A 225 -41.50 -16.34 31.09
N SER A 226 -40.65 -16.69 30.11
CA SER A 226 -40.58 -18.03 29.54
C SER A 226 -39.14 -18.43 29.26
N GLN A 227 -38.71 -19.57 29.80
CA GLN A 227 -37.39 -20.13 29.60
C GLN A 227 -37.20 -20.65 28.17
N THR A 228 -38.27 -21.12 27.52
CA THR A 228 -38.23 -21.54 26.11
C THR A 228 -38.05 -20.32 25.20
N LEU A 229 -38.77 -19.24 25.49
CA LEU A 229 -38.65 -17.99 24.76
C LEU A 229 -37.25 -17.36 24.92
N SER A 230 -36.73 -17.29 26.15
CA SER A 230 -35.37 -16.78 26.40
C SER A 230 -34.30 -17.56 25.63
N ARG A 231 -34.38 -18.89 25.62
CA ARG A 231 -33.43 -19.74 24.87
C ARG A 231 -33.47 -19.49 23.36
N PHE A 232 -34.65 -19.26 22.80
CA PHE A 232 -34.79 -18.89 21.39
C PHE A 232 -34.08 -17.56 21.10
N PHE A 233 -34.34 -16.53 21.91
CA PHE A 233 -33.73 -15.21 21.72
C PHE A 233 -32.21 -15.24 21.90
N ASP A 234 -31.69 -15.98 22.87
CA ASP A 234 -30.24 -16.16 23.06
C ASP A 234 -29.59 -16.82 21.82
N LYS A 235 -30.20 -17.90 21.30
CA LYS A 235 -29.73 -18.60 20.09
C LYS A 235 -29.69 -17.68 18.87
N VAL A 236 -30.70 -16.82 18.72
CA VAL A 236 -30.75 -15.82 17.64
C VAL A 236 -29.69 -14.72 17.83
N GLN A 237 -29.48 -14.24 19.05
CA GLN A 237 -28.46 -13.24 19.34
C GLN A 237 -27.05 -13.78 19.07
N ASP A 238 -26.78 -15.04 19.40
CA ASP A 238 -25.52 -15.70 19.08
C ASP A 238 -25.31 -15.84 17.57
N LEU A 239 -26.36 -16.19 16.81
CA LEU A 239 -26.31 -16.22 15.34
C LEU A 239 -26.04 -14.83 14.73
N GLY A 240 -26.54 -13.77 15.37
CA GLY A 240 -26.23 -12.39 15.00
C GLY A 240 -24.76 -12.02 15.29
N ARG A 241 -24.26 -12.40 16.47
CA ARG A 241 -22.87 -12.16 16.90
C ARG A 241 -21.85 -12.83 15.98
N ASP A 242 -22.14 -14.05 15.54
CA ASP A 242 -21.26 -14.86 14.69
C ASP A 242 -21.48 -14.63 13.19
N TYR A 243 -22.33 -13.67 12.81
CA TYR A 243 -22.75 -13.43 11.44
C TYR A 243 -21.59 -13.08 10.50
N LYS A 244 -21.61 -13.71 9.32
CA LYS A 244 -20.72 -13.38 8.20
C LYS A 244 -21.53 -13.08 6.93
N PRO A 245 -21.28 -11.97 6.20
CA PRO A 245 -22.02 -11.61 4.98
C PRO A 245 -22.06 -12.72 3.92
N GLY A 246 -20.95 -13.44 3.71
CA GLY A 246 -20.90 -14.57 2.77
C GLY A 246 -21.70 -15.81 3.22
N LEU A 247 -22.18 -15.83 4.46
CA LEU A 247 -22.99 -16.89 5.06
C LEU A 247 -24.41 -16.41 5.39
N ALA A 248 -24.85 -15.27 4.85
CA ALA A 248 -26.14 -14.69 5.20
C ALA A 248 -27.32 -15.65 4.99
N ASN A 249 -27.30 -16.44 3.93
CA ASN A 249 -28.30 -17.49 3.69
C ASN A 249 -28.30 -18.53 4.83
N ASN A 250 -27.12 -19.00 5.26
CA ASN A 250 -27.01 -19.98 6.32
C ASN A 250 -27.48 -19.41 7.67
N THR A 251 -27.17 -18.14 7.97
CA THR A 251 -27.66 -17.49 9.19
C THR A 251 -29.19 -17.35 9.16
N ILE A 252 -29.77 -16.96 8.02
CA ILE A 252 -31.22 -16.91 7.85
C ILE A 252 -31.85 -18.29 8.07
N GLN A 253 -31.29 -19.35 7.48
CA GLN A 253 -31.75 -20.73 7.69
C GLN A 253 -31.69 -21.14 9.16
N SER A 254 -30.61 -20.82 9.87
CA SER A 254 -30.48 -21.15 11.29
C SER A 254 -31.49 -20.40 12.17
N ILE A 255 -31.83 -19.15 11.84
CA ILE A 255 -32.87 -18.38 12.56
C ILE A 255 -34.24 -18.99 12.34
N LEU A 256 -34.58 -19.33 11.09
CA LEU A 256 -35.85 -19.97 10.74
C LEU A 256 -35.97 -21.36 11.41
N GLN A 257 -34.89 -22.14 11.41
CA GLN A 257 -34.84 -23.42 12.11
C GLN A 257 -35.05 -23.29 13.62
N ALA A 258 -34.47 -22.25 14.25
CA ALA A 258 -34.69 -21.98 15.67
C ALA A 258 -36.14 -21.59 15.97
N LEU A 259 -36.80 -20.90 15.05
CA LEU A 259 -38.22 -20.56 15.15
C LEU A 259 -39.09 -21.81 15.03
N ASP A 260 -38.78 -22.72 14.10
CA ASP A 260 -39.48 -23.99 13.95
C ASP A 260 -39.37 -24.84 15.23
N GLU A 261 -38.16 -24.95 15.80
CA GLU A 261 -37.95 -25.65 17.08
C GLU A 261 -38.81 -25.07 18.21
N LEU A 262 -38.99 -23.74 18.25
CA LEU A 262 -39.84 -23.06 19.23
C LEU A 262 -41.33 -23.37 19.00
N LEU A 263 -41.77 -23.39 17.75
CA LEU A 263 -43.18 -23.60 17.38
C LEU A 263 -43.62 -25.08 17.54
N GLU A 264 -42.72 -26.03 17.27
CA GLU A 264 -42.97 -27.46 17.44
C GLU A 264 -42.98 -27.89 18.92
N ALA A 265 -42.18 -27.23 19.76
CA ALA A 265 -42.08 -27.52 21.18
C ALA A 265 -42.20 -26.23 22.04
N PRO A 266 -43.39 -25.60 22.07
CA PRO A 266 -43.60 -24.31 22.73
C PRO A 266 -43.43 -24.36 24.26
N GLY A 267 -43.56 -25.54 24.87
CA GLY A 267 -43.22 -25.78 26.27
C GLY A 267 -43.98 -24.86 27.23
N ASP A 268 -43.25 -24.06 27.99
CA ASP A 268 -43.81 -23.12 28.98
C ASP A 268 -44.54 -21.91 28.36
N LEU A 269 -44.54 -21.77 27.02
CA LEU A 269 -45.38 -20.78 26.33
C LEU A 269 -46.87 -21.17 26.35
N GLU A 270 -47.20 -22.47 26.34
CA GLU A 270 -48.59 -22.95 26.34
C GLU A 270 -49.31 -22.68 27.65
N THR A 271 -48.56 -22.52 28.75
CA THR A 271 -49.09 -22.27 30.09
C THR A 271 -49.26 -20.78 30.40
N LEU A 272 -48.82 -19.89 29.50
CA LEU A 272 -48.98 -18.45 29.66
C LEU A 272 -50.45 -17.99 29.53
N PRO A 273 -50.85 -16.89 30.19
CA PRO A 273 -52.12 -16.23 29.95
C PRO A 273 -52.31 -15.87 28.46
N ARG A 274 -53.55 -15.96 27.96
CA ARG A 274 -53.88 -15.68 26.55
C ARG A 274 -53.39 -14.31 26.04
N LEU A 275 -53.43 -13.28 26.88
CA LEU A 275 -52.90 -11.96 26.53
C LEU A 275 -51.37 -11.97 26.35
N GLN A 276 -50.64 -12.70 27.20
CA GLN A 276 -49.18 -12.84 27.07
C GLN A 276 -48.80 -13.69 25.85
N GLN A 277 -49.54 -14.77 25.59
CA GLN A 277 -49.41 -15.58 24.37
C GLN A 277 -49.60 -14.73 23.10
N HIS A 278 -50.59 -13.85 23.09
CA HIS A 278 -50.83 -12.90 21.99
C HIS A 278 -49.67 -11.91 21.82
N CYS A 279 -49.16 -11.33 22.91
CA CYS A 279 -48.02 -10.42 22.86
C CYS A 279 -46.73 -11.12 22.38
N VAL A 280 -46.47 -12.35 22.80
CA VAL A 280 -45.33 -13.15 22.31
C VAL A 280 -45.41 -13.35 20.80
N ALA A 281 -46.56 -13.75 20.27
CA ALA A 281 -46.75 -13.97 18.84
C ALA A 281 -46.52 -12.68 18.02
N SER A 282 -47.08 -11.55 18.47
CA SER A 282 -46.92 -10.26 17.78
C SER A 282 -45.47 -9.76 17.77
N HIS A 283 -44.76 -9.88 18.89
CA HIS A 283 -43.37 -9.43 19.00
C HIS A 283 -42.39 -10.35 18.24
N LEU A 284 -42.66 -11.66 18.19
CA LEU A 284 -41.87 -12.61 17.42
C LEU A 284 -41.92 -12.30 15.92
N LEU A 285 -43.11 -12.02 15.38
CA LEU A 285 -43.30 -11.68 13.96
C LEU A 285 -42.68 -10.34 13.59
N ASP A 286 -42.95 -9.27 14.36
CA ASP A 286 -42.41 -7.93 14.10
C ASP A 286 -40.86 -7.95 14.12
N GLY A 287 -40.26 -8.60 15.11
CA GLY A 287 -38.80 -8.65 15.21
C GLY A 287 -38.14 -9.60 14.22
N LEU A 288 -38.80 -10.71 13.85
CA LEU A 288 -38.31 -11.60 12.78
C LEU A 288 -38.24 -10.85 11.44
N GLU A 289 -39.26 -10.04 11.14
CA GLU A 289 -39.27 -9.19 9.95
C GLU A 289 -38.08 -8.23 9.92
N ASP A 290 -37.82 -7.51 11.02
CA ASP A 290 -36.71 -6.57 11.12
C ASP A 290 -35.34 -7.25 10.95
N VAL A 291 -35.16 -8.42 11.56
CA VAL A 291 -33.92 -9.20 11.46
C VAL A 291 -33.70 -9.71 10.05
N LEU A 292 -34.73 -10.30 9.42
CA LEU A 292 -34.64 -10.78 8.04
C LEU A 292 -34.42 -9.62 7.04
N ARG A 293 -35.04 -8.45 7.26
CA ARG A 293 -34.76 -7.21 6.51
C ARG A 293 -33.33 -6.72 6.68
N GLY A 294 -32.74 -6.88 7.86
CA GLY A 294 -31.34 -6.54 8.14
C GLY A 294 -30.37 -7.46 7.40
N LEU A 295 -30.59 -8.77 7.51
CA LEU A 295 -29.74 -9.81 6.91
C LEU A 295 -29.82 -9.81 5.37
N SER A 296 -31.00 -9.54 4.80
CA SER A 296 -31.23 -9.55 3.35
C SER A 296 -30.46 -8.47 2.59
N LYS A 297 -30.09 -7.34 3.23
CA LYS A 297 -29.28 -6.28 2.61
C LYS A 297 -27.89 -6.74 2.16
N ASN A 298 -27.41 -7.86 2.68
CA ASN A 298 -26.09 -8.43 2.37
C ASN A 298 -26.17 -9.58 1.35
N LEU A 299 -27.36 -9.95 0.89
CA LEU A 299 -27.57 -10.95 -0.14
C LEU A 299 -27.49 -10.30 -1.54
N SER A 300 -27.00 -11.06 -2.51
CA SER A 300 -27.05 -10.66 -3.93
C SER A 300 -28.49 -10.75 -4.44
N ASN A 301 -28.92 -9.88 -5.36
CA ASN A 301 -30.30 -9.85 -5.90
C ASN A 301 -30.84 -11.27 -6.23
N GLY A 302 -32.03 -11.60 -5.74
CA GLY A 302 -32.67 -12.90 -5.97
C GLY A 302 -33.86 -13.17 -5.06
N LEU A 303 -34.68 -14.14 -5.46
CA LEU A 303 -35.79 -14.69 -4.67
C LEU A 303 -35.23 -15.83 -3.81
N LEU A 304 -35.33 -15.74 -2.48
CA LEU A 304 -35.02 -16.85 -1.59
C LEU A 304 -36.30 -17.66 -1.37
N ASN A 305 -36.36 -18.80 -2.04
CA ASN A 305 -37.45 -19.75 -1.90
C ASN A 305 -37.12 -20.73 -0.77
N PHE A 306 -37.97 -20.75 0.25
CA PHE A 306 -37.85 -21.69 1.35
C PHE A 306 -38.92 -22.77 1.21
N SER A 307 -38.50 -24.02 1.03
CA SER A 307 -39.41 -25.16 0.99
C SER A 307 -39.48 -25.79 2.37
N TYR A 308 -40.61 -25.61 3.05
CA TYR A 308 -40.89 -26.16 4.37
C TYR A 308 -41.65 -27.49 4.30
N PRO A 309 -41.44 -28.43 5.24
CA PRO A 309 -42.22 -29.64 5.33
C PRO A 309 -43.53 -29.42 6.11
N ALA A 310 -44.51 -28.69 5.54
CA ALA A 310 -45.93 -28.69 5.99
C ALA A 310 -46.88 -27.82 5.11
N GLY A 311 -46.55 -27.50 3.86
CA GLY A 311 -47.45 -26.74 2.97
C GLY A 311 -47.53 -25.22 3.23
N THR A 312 -46.65 -24.69 4.09
CA THR A 312 -46.40 -23.26 4.29
C THR A 312 -45.25 -22.81 3.37
N GLU A 313 -45.50 -21.85 2.48
CA GLU A 313 -44.46 -21.27 1.62
C GLU A 313 -44.05 -19.90 2.20
N LEU A 314 -42.86 -19.81 2.80
CA LEU A 314 -42.25 -18.52 3.13
C LEU A 314 -41.42 -18.10 1.90
N SER A 315 -41.80 -17.00 1.26
CA SER A 315 -41.05 -16.43 0.14
C SER A 315 -40.45 -15.10 0.56
N LEU A 316 -39.12 -14.97 0.50
CA LEU A 316 -38.42 -13.71 0.75
C LEU A 316 -37.92 -13.14 -0.58
N GLU A 317 -38.62 -12.12 -1.07
CA GLU A 317 -38.23 -11.43 -2.30
C GLU A 317 -37.31 -10.24 -1.98
N VAL A 318 -36.04 -10.36 -2.34
CA VAL A 318 -35.04 -9.30 -2.18
C VAL A 318 -34.92 -8.55 -3.51
N GLN A 319 -35.79 -7.57 -3.73
CA GLN A 319 -35.66 -6.65 -4.86
C GLN A 319 -34.78 -5.45 -4.50
N LYS A 320 -33.88 -5.06 -5.41
CA LYS A 320 -33.14 -3.81 -5.29
C LYS A 320 -33.96 -2.71 -5.95
N GLN A 321 -34.73 -1.89 -5.20
CA GLN A 321 -34.98 -0.46 -5.50
C GLN A 321 -35.68 0.31 -4.35
N VAL A 322 -35.13 1.51 -4.08
CA VAL A 322 -35.62 2.80 -3.54
C VAL A 322 -36.64 2.89 -2.38
N ASP A 323 -37.55 1.94 -2.13
CA ASP A 323 -38.66 2.13 -1.17
C ASP A 323 -38.56 1.34 0.15
N ARG A 324 -37.51 0.52 0.34
CA ARG A 324 -37.30 -0.32 1.54
C ARG A 324 -38.51 -1.24 1.88
N SER A 325 -39.32 -1.66 0.91
CA SER A 325 -40.36 -2.65 1.16
C SER A 325 -39.80 -4.09 1.10
N VAL A 326 -40.19 -4.93 2.06
CA VAL A 326 -40.01 -6.39 2.08
C VAL A 326 -41.40 -6.94 2.38
N THR A 327 -41.89 -7.84 1.53
CA THR A 327 -43.25 -8.37 1.66
C THR A 327 -43.17 -9.79 2.20
N LEU A 328 -43.53 -9.98 3.47
CA LEU A 328 -43.69 -11.30 4.06
C LEU A 328 -45.13 -11.78 3.81
N ARG A 329 -45.29 -12.95 3.19
CA ARG A 329 -46.59 -13.62 3.07
C ARG A 329 -46.52 -14.95 3.82
N GLN A 330 -47.39 -15.12 4.80
CA GLN A 330 -47.55 -16.34 5.56
C GLN A 330 -48.93 -16.93 5.23
N ASN A 331 -48.97 -18.01 4.45
CA ASN A 331 -50.19 -18.80 4.31
C ASN A 331 -50.25 -19.83 5.44
N GLN A 332 -50.99 -19.51 6.50
CA GLN A 332 -51.46 -20.42 7.55
C GLN A 332 -50.39 -21.31 8.22
N ALA A 333 -49.51 -20.73 9.05
CA ALA A 333 -48.96 -21.50 10.17
C ALA A 333 -49.85 -21.24 11.40
N VAL A 334 -50.60 -22.26 11.81
CA VAL A 334 -51.39 -22.23 13.05
C VAL A 334 -50.49 -22.75 14.16
N MET A 335 -49.86 -21.86 14.91
CA MET A 335 -49.55 -22.16 16.31
C MET A 335 -50.92 -22.24 16.99
N GLN A 336 -51.28 -23.37 17.60
CA GLN A 336 -52.56 -23.56 18.31
C GLN A 336 -52.64 -22.73 19.61
N LEU A 337 -52.15 -21.50 19.59
CA LEU A 337 -52.59 -20.45 20.51
C LEU A 337 -53.85 -19.85 19.87
N ASP A 338 -55.01 -20.24 20.36
CA ASP A 338 -56.33 -20.01 19.76
C ASP A 338 -56.64 -18.51 19.49
N TRP A 339 -56.12 -17.99 18.37
CA TRP A 339 -56.16 -16.59 17.94
C TRP A 339 -57.60 -16.08 17.73
N ASN A 340 -58.53 -16.98 17.43
CA ASN A 340 -59.93 -16.64 17.18
C ASN A 340 -60.84 -16.83 18.41
N GLN A 341 -60.39 -17.47 19.49
CA GLN A 341 -61.17 -17.58 20.73
C GLN A 341 -61.02 -16.38 21.67
N ALA A 342 -59.93 -15.61 21.60
CA ALA A 342 -59.77 -14.41 22.43
C ALA A 342 -60.79 -13.31 22.09
N GLN A 343 -61.35 -13.30 20.87
CA GLN A 343 -62.47 -12.42 20.52
C GLN A 343 -63.86 -12.98 20.87
N LYS A 344 -63.98 -14.26 21.19
CA LYS A 344 -65.28 -14.92 21.48
C LYS A 344 -65.54 -15.17 22.96
N SER A 345 -64.53 -15.09 23.84
CA SER A 345 -64.77 -14.96 25.27
C SER A 345 -65.10 -13.50 25.56
N GLY A 346 -66.38 -13.17 25.70
CA GLY A 346 -66.90 -11.81 25.90
C GLY A 346 -66.39 -11.12 27.17
N ASP A 347 -65.13 -10.70 27.16
CA ASP A 347 -64.54 -9.77 28.11
C ASP A 347 -64.50 -8.38 27.45
N PRO A 348 -65.00 -7.29 28.07
CA PRO A 348 -65.18 -5.99 27.40
C PRO A 348 -63.89 -5.22 27.08
N GLY A 349 -62.71 -5.84 27.17
CA GLY A 349 -61.42 -5.23 26.85
C GLY A 349 -60.77 -5.92 25.66
N GLY A 350 -61.04 -5.43 24.46
CA GLY A 350 -60.39 -5.91 23.24
C GLY A 350 -58.89 -5.63 23.26
N GLY A 351 -58.08 -6.69 23.32
CA GLY A 351 -56.62 -6.62 23.26
C GLY A 351 -56.13 -5.98 21.95
N SER A 352 -55.74 -4.73 22.02
CA SER A 352 -55.04 -3.97 21.00
C SER A 352 -53.52 -4.03 21.25
N ARG A 353 -52.70 -3.60 20.28
CA ARG A 353 -51.24 -3.41 20.41
C ARG A 353 -50.85 -2.57 21.65
N ALA A 354 -51.78 -1.77 22.19
CA ALA A 354 -51.58 -1.00 23.43
C ALA A 354 -51.62 -1.86 24.70
N ASP A 355 -52.31 -3.00 24.70
CA ASP A 355 -52.45 -3.86 25.89
C ASP A 355 -51.16 -4.62 26.22
N CYS A 356 -50.31 -4.88 25.22
CA CYS A 356 -48.96 -5.42 25.44
C CYS A 356 -48.03 -4.41 26.14
N HIS A 357 -48.25 -3.09 25.97
CA HIS A 357 -47.51 -2.06 26.70
C HIS A 357 -47.94 -1.95 28.19
N HIS A 358 -49.16 -2.38 28.54
CA HIS A 358 -49.69 -2.31 29.91
C HIS A 358 -49.19 -3.41 30.87
N LEU A 359 -48.53 -4.46 30.37
CA LEU A 359 -47.86 -5.49 31.20
C LEU A 359 -46.77 -4.90 32.12
N HIS A 360 -46.27 -3.69 31.82
CA HIS A 360 -45.37 -2.93 32.69
C HIS A 360 -46.01 -2.45 34.01
N GLY A 361 -47.34 -2.46 34.14
CA GLY A 361 -48.07 -1.82 35.26
C GLY A 361 -48.47 -2.72 36.43
N ALA A 362 -48.35 -4.05 36.30
CA ALA A 362 -48.86 -4.99 37.32
C ALA A 362 -47.91 -5.25 38.50
N GLU A 363 -46.64 -4.83 38.43
CA GLU A 363 -45.65 -5.03 39.50
C GLU A 363 -45.66 -3.95 40.60
N ARG A 364 -46.61 -2.99 40.59
CA ARG A 364 -46.62 -1.86 41.54
C ARG A 364 -47.73 -1.81 42.58
N LEU A 365 -48.41 -2.91 42.88
CA LEU A 365 -49.39 -2.95 43.97
C LEU A 365 -49.31 -4.25 44.80
N SER A 366 -48.29 -4.33 45.65
CA SER A 366 -48.35 -5.06 46.94
C SER A 366 -47.16 -4.67 47.81
N ALA A 367 -47.19 -3.44 48.34
CA ALA A 367 -46.34 -3.05 49.46
C ALA A 367 -47.22 -2.94 50.70
N VAL A 368 -47.10 -3.92 51.60
CA VAL A 368 -47.62 -3.91 52.97
C VAL A 368 -47.06 -2.68 53.69
N PRO A 369 -47.87 -1.85 54.39
CA PRO A 369 -47.33 -0.73 55.15
C PRO A 369 -46.67 -1.24 56.45
N PRO A 370 -45.46 -0.78 56.81
CA PRO A 370 -44.90 -1.05 58.14
C PRO A 370 -45.58 -0.14 59.20
N PRO A 371 -45.58 -0.55 60.48
CA PRO A 371 -46.35 0.13 61.53
C PRO A 371 -45.63 1.37 62.08
N GLY A 372 -46.42 2.43 62.32
CA GLY A 372 -46.35 3.23 63.55
C GLY A 372 -45.15 4.14 63.83
N GLY A 373 -45.22 5.38 63.32
CA GLY A 373 -45.04 6.64 64.09
C GLY A 373 -43.62 7.23 64.27
N PRO A 374 -43.50 8.45 64.85
CA PRO A 374 -44.53 9.46 65.11
C PRO A 374 -44.31 10.80 64.35
N HIS A 375 -45.40 11.56 64.32
CA HIS A 375 -45.56 12.95 63.89
C HIS A 375 -44.42 13.91 64.25
N PHE A 376 -44.10 14.80 63.30
CA PHE A 376 -43.94 16.23 63.57
C PHE A 376 -44.59 17.04 62.43
N SER A 377 -45.54 17.90 62.82
CA SER A 377 -46.20 18.91 61.99
C SER A 377 -45.44 20.25 62.05
N PRO A 378 -45.73 21.20 61.14
CA PRO A 378 -44.73 22.06 60.50
C PRO A 378 -44.60 23.46 61.13
N VAL A 379 -43.47 24.11 60.84
CA VAL A 379 -43.36 25.57 60.64
C VAL A 379 -42.49 25.81 59.43
#